data_AF-A0A2C5Z5W1-F1
#
_entry.id   AF-A0A2C5Z5W1-F1
#
_cell.length_a   1.000
_cell.length_b   1.000
_cell.length_c   1.000
_cell.angle_alpha   90.00
_cell.angle_beta   90.00
_cell.angle_gamma   90.00
#
_symmetry.space_group_name_H-M   'P 1'
#
loop_
_entity.id
_entity.type
_entity.pdbx_description
1 polymer ?
#
loop_
_entity_poly.entity_id
_entity_poly.type
_entity_poly.pdbx_seq_one_letter_code
_entity_poly.pdbx_strand_id
1 'polypeptide(L)'
;MKKVLAQGQVDSQREVSLTMPPTRTRKKNSSTSKAKHPFSKPSEPKAKAAPKGVKKAYFSTSACWDEGWQEKLGTRTKSISFGRLFDLTDQHVEQLTTLRPAVCSQLTHFLYNFGQTDLEPPTGNELNDAAATQLALMCPKLRVLRLKKADAARLTDAALISFFSNCPDLIEVDVSGPRTDCIVTEDSFDALLTHPDWAPQLKKFRIPAVPGHSRSHSWMRAMQALSRRRGRLVIALARWAEKKAYPEFSLAEICELVVAQWDDEYKNGTLQPSRSS
;
A
#
# COMPACT_ATOMS: atom_id res chain seq x y z
N MET A 1 -36.13 16.51 -54.17
CA MET A 1 -35.44 17.17 -55.30
C MET A 1 -34.00 17.44 -54.83
N LYS A 2 -32.92 17.07 -55.55
CA LYS A 2 -32.25 17.82 -56.65
C LYS A 2 -31.96 19.28 -56.25
N LYS A 3 -30.74 19.85 -56.26
CA LYS A 3 -29.34 19.49 -56.67
C LYS A 3 -28.35 20.11 -55.63
N VAL A 4 -27.11 19.70 -55.36
CA VAL A 4 -25.89 19.34 -56.15
C VAL A 4 -25.07 20.53 -56.71
N LEU A 5 -23.88 20.74 -56.12
CA LEU A 5 -22.58 21.26 -56.63
C LEU A 5 -21.58 21.09 -55.45
N ALA A 6 -20.40 20.44 -55.49
CA ALA A 6 -19.38 20.10 -56.51
C ALA A 6 -18.50 21.29 -56.95
N GLN A 7 -17.17 21.18 -57.22
CA GLN A 7 -16.18 20.08 -57.21
C GLN A 7 -15.13 20.32 -56.06
N GLY A 8 -14.00 19.63 -55.80
CA GLY A 8 -13.24 18.49 -56.40
C GLY A 8 -12.15 17.97 -55.40
N GLN A 9 -11.30 16.95 -55.61
CA GLN A 9 -10.71 16.23 -56.77
C GLN A 9 -9.29 16.75 -57.12
N VAL A 10 -8.19 15.98 -57.25
CA VAL A 10 -7.77 14.54 -57.08
C VAL A 10 -6.20 14.50 -57.04
N ASP A 11 -5.38 13.46 -56.80
CA ASP A 11 -5.40 12.01 -56.46
C ASP A 11 -4.09 11.72 -55.63
N SER A 12 -3.44 10.56 -55.42
CA SER A 12 -3.50 9.11 -55.77
C SER A 12 -2.76 8.34 -54.64
N GLN A 13 -3.06 7.10 -54.22
CA GLN A 13 -2.78 5.77 -54.83
C GLN A 13 -1.32 5.53 -55.29
N ARG A 14 -0.71 4.34 -55.12
CA ARG A 14 -1.29 2.98 -54.90
C ARG A 14 -0.30 2.01 -54.20
N GLU A 15 -0.82 0.99 -53.51
CA GLU A 15 -0.07 -0.23 -53.13
C GLU A 15 0.07 -1.23 -54.30
N VAL A 16 1.08 -2.12 -54.26
CA VAL A 16 0.93 -3.55 -54.64
C VAL A 16 1.88 -4.42 -53.79
N SER A 17 1.52 -5.68 -53.51
CA SER A 17 2.33 -6.69 -52.78
C SER A 17 2.62 -7.95 -53.63
N LEU A 18 3.38 -8.91 -53.07
CA LEU A 18 3.77 -10.23 -53.63
C LEU A 18 4.98 -10.16 -54.61
N THR A 19 5.85 -11.17 -54.81
CA THR A 19 5.77 -12.64 -54.57
C THR A 19 7.17 -13.28 -54.39
N MET A 20 7.27 -14.53 -53.87
CA MET A 20 8.43 -15.46 -53.97
C MET A 20 8.14 -16.56 -55.03
N PRO A 21 9.11 -17.25 -55.70
CA PRO A 21 9.78 -18.47 -55.15
C PRO A 21 11.27 -18.71 -55.65
N PRO A 22 11.81 -19.91 -55.98
CA PRO A 22 12.84 -20.52 -55.10
C PRO A 22 14.12 -21.16 -55.73
N THR A 23 15.03 -21.62 -54.85
CA THR A 23 16.03 -22.73 -54.99
C THR A 23 17.18 -22.71 -56.03
N ARG A 24 18.43 -22.85 -55.54
CA ARG A 24 19.40 -23.86 -56.03
C ARG A 24 20.49 -24.18 -54.99
N THR A 25 20.99 -25.41 -54.94
CA THR A 25 22.08 -25.87 -54.05
C THR A 25 23.41 -26.09 -54.80
N ARG A 26 24.57 -25.86 -54.15
CA ARG A 26 25.85 -26.47 -54.56
C ARG A 26 26.85 -26.67 -53.41
N LYS A 27 27.65 -27.72 -53.54
CA LYS A 27 28.66 -28.30 -52.63
C LYS A 27 29.97 -27.50 -52.50
N LYS A 28 30.71 -27.83 -51.42
CA LYS A 28 32.18 -27.72 -51.22
C LYS A 28 32.73 -26.30 -50.97
N ASN A 29 33.88 -26.11 -50.30
CA ASN A 29 34.93 -27.05 -49.89
C ASN A 29 35.52 -26.73 -48.49
N SER A 30 36.30 -27.65 -47.92
CA SER A 30 37.07 -27.46 -46.69
C SER A 30 38.53 -27.07 -46.97
N SER A 31 39.09 -26.09 -46.27
CA SER A 31 40.47 -26.15 -45.75
C SER A 31 40.83 -24.99 -44.80
N THR A 32 41.74 -25.30 -43.90
CA THR A 32 42.39 -24.46 -42.88
C THR A 32 42.98 -23.13 -43.34
N SER A 33 42.79 -22.08 -42.54
CA SER A 33 43.84 -21.07 -42.31
C SER A 33 43.84 -20.63 -40.83
N LYS A 34 45.03 -20.41 -40.26
CA LYS A 34 45.20 -19.87 -38.90
C LYS A 34 45.37 -18.35 -39.00
N ALA A 35 44.50 -17.59 -38.34
CA ALA A 35 44.68 -16.15 -38.13
C ALA A 35 44.48 -15.81 -36.64
N LYS A 36 45.41 -15.06 -36.04
CA LYS A 36 45.34 -14.65 -34.63
C LYS A 36 44.66 -13.29 -34.50
N HIS A 37 43.47 -13.23 -33.91
CA HIS A 37 42.94 -11.99 -33.32
C HIS A 37 42.03 -12.30 -32.11
N PRO A 38 42.50 -12.12 -30.87
CA PRO A 38 41.63 -12.06 -29.71
C PRO A 38 41.02 -10.65 -29.64
N PHE A 39 39.93 -10.41 -30.38
CA PHE A 39 39.05 -9.27 -30.09
C PHE A 39 38.33 -9.54 -28.77
N SER A 40 38.97 -9.17 -27.66
CA SER A 40 38.36 -9.17 -26.34
C SER A 40 37.18 -8.20 -26.34
N LYS A 41 35.96 -8.73 -26.35
CA LYS A 41 34.75 -7.93 -26.08
C LYS A 41 34.95 -7.13 -24.79
N PRO A 42 34.56 -5.84 -24.73
CA PRO A 42 34.47 -5.14 -23.47
C PRO A 42 33.59 -5.95 -22.50
N SER A 43 34.14 -6.31 -21.35
CA SER A 43 33.35 -6.93 -20.30
C SER A 43 32.39 -5.89 -19.73
N GLU A 44 31.10 -6.07 -19.96
CA GLU A 44 30.08 -5.26 -19.29
C GLU A 44 30.34 -5.25 -17.78
N PRO A 45 30.26 -4.08 -17.10
CA PRO A 45 30.44 -4.03 -15.65
C PRO A 45 29.40 -4.94 -14.99
N LYS A 46 29.85 -6.05 -14.39
CA LYS A 46 28.98 -7.01 -13.69
C LYS A 46 28.13 -6.23 -12.68
N ALA A 47 26.85 -6.07 -12.99
CA ALA A 47 25.93 -5.24 -12.22
C ALA A 47 25.99 -5.66 -10.75
N LYS A 48 26.39 -4.72 -9.86
CA LYS A 48 26.62 -5.03 -8.44
C LYS A 48 25.38 -5.75 -7.89
N ALA A 49 25.61 -6.95 -7.35
CA ALA A 49 24.55 -7.75 -6.77
C ALA A 49 23.81 -6.91 -5.73
N ALA A 50 22.47 -6.92 -5.78
CA ALA A 50 21.68 -6.13 -4.84
C ALA A 50 22.02 -6.55 -3.39
N PRO A 51 22.04 -5.61 -2.43
CA PRO A 51 22.28 -5.95 -1.04
C PRO A 51 21.32 -7.06 -0.60
N LYS A 52 21.83 -7.99 0.20
CA LYS A 52 20.99 -9.07 0.74
C LYS A 52 19.97 -8.51 1.72
N GLY A 53 20.35 -7.51 2.52
CA GLY A 53 19.52 -6.92 3.56
C GLY A 53 19.15 -7.90 4.68
N VAL A 54 18.50 -7.39 5.72
CA VAL A 54 17.94 -8.19 6.81
C VAL A 54 16.50 -8.62 6.51
N LYS A 55 16.09 -9.81 7.00
CA LYS A 55 14.75 -10.38 6.73
C LYS A 55 13.62 -9.52 7.31
N LYS A 56 13.85 -8.93 8.48
CA LYS A 56 13.03 -7.87 9.09
C LYS A 56 13.96 -6.70 9.38
N ALA A 57 13.68 -5.53 8.82
CA ALA A 57 14.38 -4.29 9.14
C ALA A 57 13.60 -3.54 10.21
N TYR A 58 14.32 -3.03 11.21
CA TYR A 58 13.77 -2.20 12.28
C TYR A 58 14.54 -0.89 12.37
N PHE A 59 13.81 0.21 12.49
CA PHE A 59 14.34 1.56 12.59
C PHE A 59 13.70 2.24 13.80
N SER A 60 14.45 2.39 14.89
CA SER A 60 13.95 2.96 16.15
C SER A 60 13.69 4.46 16.07
N THR A 61 14.53 5.18 15.33
CA THR A 61 14.53 6.63 15.11
C THR A 61 14.85 6.93 13.64
N SER A 62 14.55 8.15 13.19
CA SER A 62 14.90 8.64 11.84
C SER A 62 16.43 8.61 11.62
N ALA A 63 17.23 8.97 12.65
CA ALA A 63 18.68 8.83 12.61
C ALA A 63 19.15 7.39 12.30
N CYS A 64 18.53 6.37 12.92
CA CYS A 64 18.85 4.97 12.63
C CYS A 64 18.48 4.51 11.21
N TRP A 65 17.72 5.32 10.46
CA TRP A 65 17.50 5.15 9.03
C TRP A 65 18.60 5.89 8.25
N ASP A 66 18.82 7.18 8.50
CA ASP A 66 19.85 7.99 7.83
C ASP A 66 21.27 7.39 7.92
N GLU A 67 21.60 6.74 9.03
CA GLU A 67 22.86 6.02 9.27
C GLU A 67 23.18 4.89 8.27
N GLY A 68 22.19 4.30 7.58
CA GLY A 68 22.45 3.14 6.71
C GLY A 68 21.24 2.27 6.33
N TRP A 69 20.10 2.88 6.05
CA TRP A 69 18.90 2.16 5.61
C TRP A 69 19.14 1.34 4.33
N GLN A 70 20.03 1.78 3.43
CA GLN A 70 20.41 1.09 2.19
C GLN A 70 21.16 -0.23 2.42
N GLU A 71 21.81 -0.41 3.58
CA GLU A 71 22.49 -1.66 3.94
C GLU A 71 21.51 -2.65 4.60
N LYS A 72 20.61 -2.12 5.43
CA LYS A 72 19.56 -2.88 6.13
C LYS A 72 18.51 -3.42 5.14
N LEU A 73 18.14 -2.63 4.13
CA LEU A 73 17.14 -3.01 3.12
C LEU A 73 17.76 -3.72 1.92
N GLY A 74 17.13 -4.81 1.48
CA GLY A 74 17.66 -5.61 0.38
C GLY A 74 16.77 -6.78 -0.03
N THR A 75 17.31 -7.63 -0.90
CA THR A 75 16.54 -8.71 -1.59
C THR A 75 15.96 -9.79 -0.67
N ARG A 76 16.40 -9.88 0.60
CA ARG A 76 15.80 -10.76 1.61
C ARG A 76 14.79 -10.06 2.51
N THR A 77 14.64 -8.74 2.45
CA THR A 77 13.76 -7.99 3.33
C THR A 77 12.29 -8.28 3.03
N LYS A 78 11.57 -8.74 4.05
CA LYS A 78 10.13 -9.09 3.99
C LYS A 78 9.28 -8.22 4.90
N SER A 79 9.91 -7.54 5.85
CA SER A 79 9.26 -6.65 6.81
C SER A 79 10.11 -5.39 6.99
N ILE A 80 9.47 -4.23 6.95
CA ILE A 80 10.01 -2.97 7.47
C ILE A 80 9.14 -2.60 8.67
N SER A 81 9.77 -2.16 9.75
CA SER A 81 9.09 -1.76 10.98
C SER A 81 9.77 -0.54 11.58
N PHE A 82 8.96 0.40 12.04
CA PHE A 82 9.39 1.66 12.62
C PHE A 82 9.08 1.65 14.12
N GLY A 83 10.00 2.20 14.91
CA GLY A 83 9.85 2.37 16.35
C GLY A 83 9.03 3.61 16.71
N ARG A 84 8.74 3.78 18.00
CA ARG A 84 7.93 4.90 18.50
C ARG A 84 8.57 6.29 18.25
N LEU A 85 9.89 6.35 18.06
CA LEU A 85 10.67 7.58 17.90
C LEU A 85 11.06 7.85 16.44
N PHE A 86 10.35 7.21 15.52
CA PHE A 86 10.55 7.36 14.09
C PHE A 86 9.54 8.38 13.54
N ASP A 87 10.00 9.34 12.73
CA ASP A 87 9.11 10.25 12.00
C ASP A 87 8.92 9.75 10.58
N LEU A 88 7.82 9.03 10.35
CA LEU A 88 7.54 8.42 9.06
C LEU A 88 6.93 9.44 8.10
N THR A 89 7.79 10.15 7.37
CA THR A 89 7.41 11.14 6.35
C THR A 89 7.42 10.57 4.93
N ASP A 90 6.76 11.28 4.01
CA ASP A 90 6.72 10.98 2.57
C ASP A 90 8.11 10.71 1.95
N GLN A 91 9.14 11.46 2.37
CA GLN A 91 10.55 11.28 1.96
C GLN A 91 11.07 9.84 2.16
N HIS A 92 10.59 9.12 3.19
CA HIS A 92 10.99 7.74 3.44
C HIS A 92 10.44 6.79 2.36
N VAL A 93 9.26 7.09 1.81
CA VAL A 93 8.70 6.35 0.66
C VAL A 93 9.47 6.71 -0.61
N GLU A 94 9.78 7.99 -0.84
CA GLU A 94 10.64 8.40 -1.97
C GLU A 94 11.99 7.70 -1.94
N GLN A 95 12.64 7.62 -0.78
CA GLN A 95 13.88 6.88 -0.57
C GLN A 95 13.71 5.38 -0.89
N LEU A 96 12.59 4.76 -0.51
CA LEU A 96 12.27 3.38 -0.93
C LEU A 96 12.14 3.22 -2.45
N THR A 97 11.76 4.24 -3.22
CA THR A 97 11.75 4.17 -4.70
C THR A 97 13.15 4.06 -5.30
N THR A 98 14.18 4.57 -4.61
CA THR A 98 15.57 4.48 -5.07
C THR A 98 16.15 3.08 -4.89
N LEU A 99 15.51 2.23 -4.07
CA LEU A 99 15.75 0.79 -4.12
C LEU A 99 15.19 0.22 -5.42
N ARG A 100 16.00 -0.58 -6.10
CA ARG A 100 15.52 -1.39 -7.24
C ARG A 100 14.25 -2.18 -6.82
N PRO A 101 13.24 -2.31 -7.70
CA PRO A 101 11.94 -2.95 -7.39
C PRO A 101 12.01 -4.31 -6.69
N ALA A 102 13.12 -5.04 -6.82
CA ALA A 102 13.42 -6.30 -6.14
C ALA A 102 13.34 -6.27 -4.60
N VAL A 103 13.32 -5.10 -3.94
CA VAL A 103 13.03 -4.99 -2.50
C VAL A 103 11.53 -4.83 -2.24
N CYS A 104 10.92 -3.77 -2.76
CA CYS A 104 9.51 -3.44 -2.48
C CYS A 104 8.53 -4.49 -3.01
N SER A 105 8.76 -5.04 -4.22
CA SER A 105 7.96 -6.15 -4.79
C SER A 105 8.05 -7.47 -4.00
N GLN A 106 8.91 -7.52 -2.98
CA GLN A 106 9.11 -8.63 -2.07
C GLN A 106 8.68 -8.33 -0.63
N LEU A 107 8.29 -7.09 -0.32
CA LEU A 107 7.85 -6.67 1.00
C LEU A 107 6.47 -7.27 1.31
N THR A 108 6.29 -7.73 2.55
CA THR A 108 5.04 -8.36 3.02
C THR A 108 4.47 -7.70 4.28
N HIS A 109 5.27 -6.91 4.98
CA HIS A 109 4.87 -6.19 6.19
C HIS A 109 5.49 -4.79 6.16
N PHE A 110 4.66 -3.75 6.35
CA PHE A 110 5.09 -2.36 6.52
C PHE A 110 4.43 -1.83 7.79
N LEU A 111 5.21 -1.63 8.85
CA LEU A 111 4.70 -1.59 10.22
C LEU A 111 5.17 -0.35 10.99
N TYR A 112 4.42 0.75 10.88
CA TYR A 112 4.50 1.85 11.83
C TYR A 112 3.61 1.54 13.04
N ASN A 113 4.22 1.27 14.19
CA ASN A 113 3.51 1.02 15.45
C ASN A 113 3.83 2.15 16.44
N PHE A 114 2.80 2.86 16.90
CA PHE A 114 2.94 3.84 17.98
C PHE A 114 3.03 3.14 19.35
N GLY A 115 3.74 3.77 20.29
CA GLY A 115 3.77 3.44 21.71
C GLY A 115 4.28 4.65 22.49
N GLN A 116 3.66 5.00 23.61
CA GLN A 116 3.88 6.29 24.27
C GLN A 116 4.87 6.24 25.44
N THR A 117 5.61 7.32 25.60
CA THR A 117 6.09 7.86 26.88
C THR A 117 6.08 9.39 26.78
N ASP A 118 5.65 10.10 27.82
CA ASP A 118 5.31 11.53 27.78
C ASP A 118 6.51 12.50 27.66
N LEU A 119 7.72 11.96 27.48
CA LEU A 119 9.01 12.65 27.63
C LEU A 119 9.69 13.00 26.30
N GLU A 120 9.10 12.64 25.17
CA GLU A 120 9.72 12.68 23.85
C GLU A 120 8.86 13.50 22.86
N PRO A 121 9.47 14.18 21.86
CA PRO A 121 8.75 15.07 20.93
C PRO A 121 7.65 14.33 20.14
N PRO A 122 6.66 15.06 19.58
CA PRO A 122 5.42 14.47 19.06
C PRO A 122 5.59 13.72 17.73
N THR A 123 6.30 12.59 17.73
CA THR A 123 6.68 11.83 16.53
C THR A 123 5.50 11.33 15.69
N GLY A 124 5.64 11.44 14.37
CA GLY A 124 4.52 11.36 13.43
C GLY A 124 4.53 10.16 12.48
N ASN A 125 3.34 9.63 12.19
CA ASN A 125 3.09 9.12 10.84
C ASN A 125 2.56 10.29 10.00
N GLU A 126 3.41 10.72 9.08
CA GLU A 126 3.27 11.85 8.18
C GLU A 126 3.36 11.38 6.71
N LEU A 127 2.68 10.27 6.40
CA LEU A 127 2.41 9.88 5.02
C LEU A 127 1.15 10.57 4.48
N ASN A 128 1.22 11.00 3.23
CA ASN A 128 0.08 11.47 2.45
C ASN A 128 -0.43 10.42 1.45
N ASP A 129 -1.62 10.63 0.88
CA ASP A 129 -2.27 9.72 -0.07
C ASP A 129 -1.43 9.38 -1.33
N ALA A 130 -0.60 10.31 -1.80
CA ALA A 130 0.28 10.08 -2.95
C ALA A 130 1.46 9.17 -2.58
N ALA A 131 2.11 9.41 -1.43
CA ALA A 131 3.17 8.52 -0.93
C ALA A 131 2.61 7.14 -0.54
N ALA A 132 1.44 7.09 0.10
CA ALA A 132 0.73 5.84 0.38
C ALA A 132 0.40 5.07 -0.91
N THR A 133 -0.06 5.75 -1.95
CA THR A 133 -0.30 5.17 -3.28
C THR A 133 0.98 4.65 -3.93
N GLN A 134 2.06 5.43 -3.87
CA GLN A 134 3.36 5.02 -4.39
C GLN A 134 3.91 3.79 -3.65
N LEU A 135 3.72 3.71 -2.33
CA LEU A 135 4.06 2.55 -1.51
C LEU A 135 3.22 1.31 -1.87
N ALA A 136 1.91 1.48 -2.11
CA ALA A 136 1.02 0.41 -2.55
C ALA A 136 1.44 -0.18 -3.91
N LEU A 137 1.67 0.69 -4.91
CA LEU A 137 2.15 0.32 -6.25
C LEU A 137 3.52 -0.40 -6.20
N MET A 138 4.41 0.02 -5.31
CA MET A 138 5.72 -0.61 -5.12
C MET A 138 5.65 -1.97 -4.40
N CYS A 139 4.61 -2.24 -3.60
CA CYS A 139 4.55 -3.38 -2.68
C CYS A 139 3.36 -4.33 -2.92
N PRO A 140 3.13 -4.87 -4.15
CA PRO A 140 1.95 -5.69 -4.45
C PRO A 140 1.80 -7.00 -3.65
N LYS A 141 2.83 -7.40 -2.89
CA LYS A 141 2.82 -8.58 -2.00
C LYS A 141 2.65 -8.22 -0.52
N LEU A 142 2.20 -7.00 -0.23
CA LEU A 142 1.95 -6.55 1.13
C LEU A 142 0.80 -7.35 1.75
N ARG A 143 1.03 -7.91 2.95
CA ARG A 143 0.09 -8.75 3.71
C ARG A 143 -0.38 -8.09 4.99
N VAL A 144 0.48 -7.28 5.60
CA VAL A 144 0.20 -6.51 6.81
C VAL A 144 0.66 -5.07 6.61
N LEU A 145 -0.29 -4.14 6.65
CA LEU A 145 -0.04 -2.70 6.67
C LEU A 145 -0.43 -2.16 8.05
N ARG A 146 0.47 -1.42 8.70
CA ARG A 146 0.14 -0.62 9.87
C ARG A 146 0.72 0.78 9.71
N LEU A 147 -0.16 1.77 9.79
CA LEU A 147 0.12 3.20 9.60
C LEU A 147 -0.49 3.98 10.78
N LYS A 148 -0.18 3.53 12.02
CA LYS A 148 -0.79 4.11 13.22
C LYS A 148 -0.46 5.59 13.40
N LYS A 149 -1.33 6.35 14.08
CA LYS A 149 -1.15 7.81 14.32
C LYS A 149 -0.98 8.62 13.01
N ALA A 150 -1.55 8.15 11.90
CA ALA A 150 -1.65 8.93 10.66
C ALA A 150 -2.30 10.30 10.91
N ASP A 151 -2.01 11.26 10.05
CA ASP A 151 -2.74 12.53 9.97
C ASP A 151 -3.95 12.36 9.04
N ALA A 152 -5.14 12.66 9.56
CA ALA A 152 -6.41 12.57 8.86
C ALA A 152 -6.51 13.43 7.61
N ALA A 153 -5.85 14.60 7.61
CA ALA A 153 -5.84 15.53 6.50
C ALA A 153 -4.89 15.09 5.37
N ARG A 154 -4.11 14.02 5.58
CA ARG A 154 -3.08 13.53 4.66
C ARG A 154 -3.37 12.12 4.15
N LEU A 155 -3.94 11.23 4.98
CA LEU A 155 -4.23 9.84 4.64
C LEU A 155 -5.74 9.59 4.74
N THR A 156 -6.37 9.40 3.58
CA THR A 156 -7.83 9.29 3.42
C THR A 156 -8.23 7.93 2.85
N ASP A 157 -9.51 7.78 2.47
CA ASP A 157 -9.99 6.66 1.66
C ASP A 157 -9.17 6.44 0.37
N ALA A 158 -8.54 7.47 -0.20
CA ALA A 158 -7.73 7.34 -1.41
C ALA A 158 -6.49 6.44 -1.18
N ALA A 159 -5.73 6.64 -0.10
CA ALA A 159 -4.65 5.72 0.30
C ALA A 159 -5.16 4.29 0.50
N LEU A 160 -6.29 4.14 1.20
CA LEU A 160 -6.88 2.83 1.52
C LEU A 160 -7.29 2.07 0.26
N ILE A 161 -8.02 2.72 -0.64
CA ILE A 161 -8.42 2.20 -1.95
C ILE A 161 -7.19 1.81 -2.79
N SER A 162 -6.13 2.61 -2.74
CA SER A 162 -4.87 2.34 -3.43
C SER A 162 -4.17 1.07 -2.89
N PHE A 163 -4.14 0.86 -1.57
CA PHE A 163 -3.66 -0.38 -0.97
C PHE A 163 -4.55 -1.58 -1.32
N PHE A 164 -5.87 -1.45 -1.26
CA PHE A 164 -6.78 -2.56 -1.53
C PHE A 164 -6.73 -3.04 -2.98
N SER A 165 -6.61 -2.12 -3.94
CA SER A 165 -6.51 -2.41 -5.37
C SER A 165 -5.14 -2.96 -5.79
N ASN A 166 -4.04 -2.45 -5.24
CA ASN A 166 -2.68 -2.83 -5.65
C ASN A 166 -2.07 -3.98 -4.83
N CYS A 167 -2.59 -4.30 -3.64
CA CYS A 167 -2.04 -5.34 -2.75
C CYS A 167 -3.07 -6.47 -2.46
N PRO A 168 -3.34 -7.37 -3.42
CA PRO A 168 -4.34 -8.44 -3.26
C PRO A 168 -4.00 -9.45 -2.15
N ASP A 169 -2.74 -9.56 -1.76
CA ASP A 169 -2.25 -10.41 -0.67
C ASP A 169 -2.56 -9.86 0.75
N LEU A 170 -3.20 -8.69 0.88
CA LEU A 170 -3.51 -8.06 2.16
C LEU A 170 -4.41 -8.93 3.07
N ILE A 171 -4.05 -8.99 4.35
CA ILE A 171 -4.74 -9.75 5.41
C ILE A 171 -5.09 -8.84 6.59
N GLU A 172 -4.24 -7.88 6.93
CA GLU A 172 -4.42 -6.94 8.03
C GLU A 172 -4.04 -5.52 7.59
N VAL A 173 -4.97 -4.58 7.72
CA VAL A 173 -4.76 -3.13 7.58
C VAL A 173 -5.11 -2.47 8.91
N ASP A 174 -4.23 -1.62 9.44
CA ASP A 174 -4.44 -0.86 10.67
C ASP A 174 -3.98 0.60 10.49
N VAL A 175 -4.95 1.51 10.43
CA VAL A 175 -4.72 2.98 10.37
C VAL A 175 -5.15 3.67 11.67
N SER A 176 -5.34 2.91 12.76
CA SER A 176 -5.79 3.46 14.04
C SER A 176 -4.76 4.38 14.69
N GLY A 177 -5.23 5.44 15.35
CA GLY A 177 -4.37 6.33 16.12
C GLY A 177 -5.15 7.09 17.19
N PRO A 178 -4.44 7.73 18.13
CA PRO A 178 -5.07 8.52 19.20
C PRO A 178 -5.66 9.85 18.74
N ARG A 179 -5.41 10.26 17.49
CA ARG A 179 -6.11 11.40 16.87
C ARG A 179 -7.54 10.96 16.50
N THR A 180 -8.52 11.82 16.80
CA THR A 180 -9.96 11.55 16.57
C THR A 180 -10.49 12.23 15.31
N ASP A 181 -9.62 12.49 14.34
CA ASP A 181 -9.85 13.29 13.13
C ASP A 181 -9.99 12.45 11.85
N CYS A 182 -9.53 11.19 11.87
CA CYS A 182 -9.33 10.32 10.69
C CYS A 182 -10.55 10.18 9.76
N ILE A 183 -10.37 10.54 8.49
CA ILE A 183 -11.39 10.54 7.45
C ILE A 183 -11.33 9.19 6.71
N VAL A 184 -11.90 8.15 7.33
CA VAL A 184 -12.27 6.90 6.65
C VAL A 184 -13.77 6.88 6.49
N THR A 185 -14.26 7.16 5.30
CA THR A 185 -15.69 7.27 4.99
C THR A 185 -16.27 5.93 4.51
N GLU A 186 -17.53 5.96 4.09
CA GLU A 186 -18.15 4.87 3.33
C GLU A 186 -17.41 4.52 2.02
N ASP A 187 -16.67 5.45 1.40
CA ASP A 187 -16.07 5.25 0.07
C ASP A 187 -15.10 4.06 0.01
N SER A 188 -14.22 3.88 1.01
CA SER A 188 -13.31 2.72 1.03
C SER A 188 -14.02 1.40 1.37
N PHE A 189 -15.20 1.42 2.01
CA PHE A 189 -16.02 0.23 2.18
C PHE A 189 -16.78 -0.13 0.89
N ASP A 190 -17.37 0.85 0.23
CA ASP A 190 -18.15 0.66 -1.00
C ASP A 190 -17.24 0.31 -2.19
N ALA A 191 -16.00 0.79 -2.21
CA ALA A 191 -14.94 0.30 -3.10
C ALA A 191 -14.67 -1.21 -2.90
N LEU A 192 -14.52 -1.67 -1.65
CA LEU A 192 -14.33 -3.09 -1.32
C LEU A 192 -15.58 -3.96 -1.53
N LEU A 193 -16.76 -3.37 -1.62
CA LEU A 193 -18.00 -4.04 -2.02
C LEU A 193 -18.12 -4.18 -3.54
N THR A 194 -17.78 -3.11 -4.27
CA THR A 194 -17.80 -3.03 -5.73
C THR A 194 -16.73 -3.92 -6.37
N HIS A 195 -15.55 -4.00 -5.74
CA HIS A 195 -14.41 -4.78 -6.21
C HIS A 195 -14.11 -5.94 -5.24
N PRO A 196 -14.78 -7.10 -5.37
CA PRO A 196 -14.59 -8.25 -4.49
C PRO A 196 -13.22 -8.93 -4.67
N ASP A 197 -12.54 -8.64 -5.77
CA ASP A 197 -11.18 -9.06 -6.13
C ASP A 197 -10.08 -8.18 -5.50
N TRP A 198 -10.42 -7.03 -4.91
CA TRP A 198 -9.48 -6.18 -4.16
C TRP A 198 -9.31 -6.70 -2.73
N ALA A 199 -8.07 -6.89 -2.29
CA ALA A 199 -7.69 -7.49 -1.00
C ALA A 199 -8.61 -8.67 -0.53
N PRO A 200 -8.82 -9.73 -1.32
CA PRO A 200 -9.80 -10.78 -1.04
C PRO A 200 -9.43 -11.66 0.18
N GLN A 201 -8.20 -11.56 0.67
CA GLN A 201 -7.72 -12.24 1.88
C GLN A 201 -7.79 -11.37 3.15
N LEU A 202 -8.35 -10.15 3.07
CA LEU A 202 -8.45 -9.22 4.19
C LEU A 202 -9.33 -9.80 5.30
N LYS A 203 -8.74 -9.99 6.48
CA LYS A 203 -9.38 -10.55 7.69
C LYS A 203 -9.53 -9.54 8.81
N LYS A 204 -8.74 -8.46 8.78
CA LYS A 204 -8.76 -7.39 9.77
C LYS A 204 -8.63 -6.05 9.08
N PHE A 205 -9.56 -5.14 9.38
CA PHE A 205 -9.44 -3.73 9.05
C PHE A 205 -9.66 -2.93 10.34
N ARG A 206 -8.61 -2.27 10.82
CA ARG A 206 -8.63 -1.48 12.06
C ARG A 206 -8.55 0.00 11.72
N ILE A 207 -9.52 0.73 12.23
CA ILE A 207 -9.75 2.16 11.98
C ILE A 207 -10.05 2.83 13.33
N PRO A 208 -9.76 4.13 13.51
CA PRO A 208 -9.99 4.80 14.78
C PRO A 208 -11.49 5.05 15.04
N ALA A 209 -11.87 5.07 16.32
CA ALA A 209 -13.24 5.34 16.75
C ALA A 209 -13.53 6.86 16.78
N VAL A 210 -13.79 7.47 15.62
CA VAL A 210 -14.08 8.91 15.51
C VAL A 210 -15.48 9.27 16.05
N PRO A 211 -15.62 10.32 16.90
CA PRO A 211 -16.90 10.86 17.37
C PRO A 211 -17.81 11.44 16.26
N GLY A 212 -18.39 10.57 15.44
CA GLY A 212 -19.28 10.95 14.34
C GLY A 212 -19.79 9.75 13.55
N HIS A 213 -18.95 8.75 13.29
CA HIS A 213 -19.32 7.54 12.54
C HIS A 213 -20.48 6.78 13.19
N SER A 214 -20.55 6.73 14.52
CA SER A 214 -21.67 6.11 15.27
C SER A 214 -23.02 6.83 15.11
N ARG A 215 -23.04 8.03 14.50
CA ARG A 215 -24.25 8.76 14.10
C ARG A 215 -24.51 8.69 12.59
N SER A 216 -23.53 8.27 11.78
CA SER A 216 -23.69 8.16 10.33
C SER A 216 -24.30 6.82 9.93
N HIS A 217 -25.58 6.84 9.56
CA HIS A 217 -26.30 5.64 9.13
C HIS A 217 -25.82 5.08 7.79
N SER A 218 -25.28 5.90 6.88
CA SER A 218 -24.69 5.45 5.61
C SER A 218 -23.39 4.70 5.86
N TRP A 219 -22.45 5.35 6.56
CA TRP A 219 -21.17 4.78 7.00
C TRP A 219 -21.33 3.43 7.71
N MET A 220 -22.22 3.36 8.71
CA MET A 220 -22.48 2.11 9.43
C MET A 220 -23.09 1.03 8.54
N ARG A 221 -23.93 1.39 7.56
CA ARG A 221 -24.51 0.43 6.60
C ARG A 221 -23.46 -0.09 5.62
N ALA A 222 -22.57 0.75 5.10
CA ALA A 222 -21.48 0.35 4.22
C ALA A 222 -20.52 -0.61 4.95
N MET A 223 -20.11 -0.27 6.18
CA MET A 223 -19.29 -1.15 7.05
C MET A 223 -19.97 -2.51 7.30
N GLN A 224 -21.26 -2.51 7.65
CA GLN A 224 -22.03 -3.75 7.87
C GLN A 224 -22.19 -4.58 6.59
N ALA A 225 -22.48 -3.94 5.46
CA ALA A 225 -22.60 -4.61 4.16
C ALA A 225 -21.27 -5.26 3.78
N LEU A 226 -20.14 -4.57 3.95
CA LEU A 226 -18.80 -5.11 3.69
C LEU A 226 -18.49 -6.32 4.59
N SER A 227 -18.70 -6.21 5.90
CA SER A 227 -18.42 -7.34 6.82
C SER A 227 -19.32 -8.55 6.56
N ARG A 228 -20.61 -8.34 6.21
CA ARG A 228 -21.52 -9.42 5.78
C ARG A 228 -21.09 -10.04 4.44
N ARG A 229 -20.70 -9.22 3.45
CA ARG A 229 -20.24 -9.67 2.12
C ARG A 229 -18.92 -10.44 2.21
N ARG A 230 -18.04 -10.05 3.13
CA ARG A 230 -16.74 -10.68 3.40
C ARG A 230 -16.75 -11.30 4.80
N GLY A 231 -17.54 -12.35 5.03
CA GLY A 231 -17.75 -12.98 6.36
C GLY A 231 -16.53 -13.62 7.08
N ARG A 232 -15.30 -13.28 6.67
CA ARG A 232 -14.03 -13.52 7.39
C ARG A 232 -13.30 -12.21 7.79
N LEU A 233 -13.87 -11.06 7.44
CA LEU A 233 -13.35 -9.72 7.69
C LEU A 233 -13.96 -9.14 8.96
N VAL A 234 -13.13 -9.02 9.99
CA VAL A 234 -13.42 -8.24 11.19
C VAL A 234 -12.99 -6.79 10.92
N ILE A 235 -13.95 -5.89 10.83
CA ILE A 235 -13.71 -4.45 10.92
C ILE A 235 -13.79 -4.08 12.40
N ALA A 236 -12.86 -3.26 12.91
CA ALA A 236 -12.79 -2.94 14.34
C ALA A 236 -12.47 -1.47 14.59
N LEU A 237 -13.21 -0.87 15.52
CA LEU A 237 -13.04 0.51 15.97
C LEU A 237 -12.04 0.57 17.13
N ALA A 238 -10.88 1.16 16.88
CA ALA A 238 -9.87 1.38 17.90
C ALA A 238 -10.13 2.72 18.62
N ARG A 239 -10.63 2.66 19.85
CA ARG A 239 -10.73 3.84 20.72
C ARG A 239 -9.42 4.01 21.47
N TRP A 240 -9.04 5.26 21.74
CA TRP A 240 -7.88 5.58 22.56
C TRP A 240 -8.35 6.36 23.77
N ALA A 241 -7.75 6.11 24.92
CA ALA A 241 -8.13 6.76 26.18
C ALA A 241 -6.89 7.02 27.03
N GLU A 242 -6.82 8.19 27.65
CA GLU A 242 -5.81 8.51 28.65
C GLU A 242 -6.03 7.65 29.89
N LYS A 243 -5.08 6.75 30.15
CA LYS A 243 -4.99 6.01 31.39
C LYS A 243 -4.02 6.75 32.31
N LYS A 244 -4.56 7.35 33.39
CA LYS A 244 -3.74 7.83 34.51
C LYS A 244 -3.18 6.63 35.26
N ALA A 245 -1.87 6.46 35.26
CA ALA A 245 -1.16 5.35 35.88
C ALA A 245 0.00 5.89 36.71
N TYR A 246 -0.33 6.65 37.77
CA TYR A 246 0.65 7.36 38.62
C TYR A 246 1.92 6.53 38.89
N PRO A 247 3.12 7.06 38.58
CA PRO A 247 3.43 8.47 38.28
C PRO A 247 3.29 8.89 36.80
N GLU A 248 2.95 7.98 35.88
CA GLU A 248 2.93 8.23 34.42
C GLU A 248 1.52 8.41 33.85
N PHE A 249 1.41 9.15 32.75
CA PHE A 249 0.23 9.11 31.88
C PHE A 249 0.53 8.17 30.71
N SER A 250 -0.49 7.48 30.20
CA SER A 250 -0.33 6.65 29.00
C SER A 250 -1.64 6.53 28.24
N LEU A 251 -1.63 6.77 26.92
CA LEU A 251 -2.78 6.44 26.08
C LEU A 251 -2.85 4.92 25.93
N ALA A 252 -3.89 4.33 26.50
CA ALA A 252 -4.22 2.93 26.28
C ALA A 252 -5.08 2.81 25.00
N GLU A 253 -4.71 1.88 24.12
CA GLU A 253 -5.54 1.48 22.99
C GLU A 253 -6.69 0.59 23.50
N ILE A 254 -7.85 1.20 23.76
CA ILE A 254 -9.08 0.49 24.13
C ILE A 254 -9.72 -0.06 22.85
N CYS A 255 -9.42 -1.33 22.59
CA CYS A 255 -9.94 -2.06 21.45
C CYS A 255 -11.43 -2.39 21.63
N GLU A 256 -12.31 -1.47 21.25
CA GLU A 256 -13.74 -1.76 21.07
C GLU A 256 -13.93 -2.66 19.85
N LEU A 257 -13.88 -3.97 20.10
CA LEU A 257 -14.07 -4.99 19.07
C LEU A 257 -15.54 -5.05 18.66
N VAL A 258 -15.96 -4.11 17.82
CA VAL A 258 -17.27 -4.08 17.16
C VAL A 258 -17.33 -5.18 16.09
N VAL A 259 -17.37 -6.44 16.53
CA VAL A 259 -17.74 -7.57 15.68
C VAL A 259 -19.15 -7.29 15.13
N ALA A 260 -19.38 -7.60 13.85
CA ALA A 260 -20.70 -7.47 13.23
C ALA A 260 -21.68 -8.59 13.66
N GLN A 261 -21.74 -8.89 14.96
CA GLN A 261 -22.83 -9.64 15.61
C GLN A 261 -23.60 -8.66 16.49
N TRP A 262 -24.50 -7.92 15.85
CA TRP A 262 -25.48 -7.05 16.51
C TRP A 262 -26.85 -7.70 16.41
N ASP A 263 -27.28 -8.33 17.50
CA ASP A 263 -28.69 -8.60 17.75
C ASP A 263 -29.42 -7.28 18.11
N ASP A 264 -30.74 -7.34 18.26
CA ASP A 264 -31.67 -6.24 17.97
C ASP A 264 -31.62 -4.96 18.85
N GLU A 265 -30.74 -4.87 19.86
CA GLU A 265 -30.75 -3.79 20.88
C GLU A 265 -30.64 -2.37 20.29
N TYR A 266 -29.90 -2.19 19.18
CA TYR A 266 -29.71 -0.88 18.55
C TYR A 266 -30.97 -0.28 17.89
N LYS A 267 -32.09 -1.01 17.82
CA LYS A 267 -33.39 -0.45 17.42
C LYS A 267 -33.95 0.57 18.44
N ASN A 268 -33.52 0.50 19.71
CA ASN A 268 -34.16 1.24 20.81
C ASN A 268 -33.38 2.48 21.29
N GLY A 269 -32.36 2.94 20.55
CA GLY A 269 -31.78 4.28 20.66
C GLY A 269 -31.19 4.72 22.02
N THR A 270 -31.05 3.80 22.98
CA THR A 270 -30.77 4.14 24.39
C THR A 270 -29.32 3.83 24.75
N LEU A 271 -28.41 4.76 24.45
CA LEU A 271 -27.04 4.72 24.92
C LEU A 271 -26.72 6.02 25.69
N GLN A 272 -27.24 6.07 26.93
CA GLN A 272 -26.75 7.02 27.94
C GLN A 272 -25.29 6.65 28.28
N PRO A 273 -24.34 7.60 28.27
CA PRO A 273 -22.98 7.31 28.71
C PRO A 273 -22.99 7.03 30.22
N SER A 274 -22.50 5.86 30.62
CA SER A 274 -22.35 5.48 32.02
C SER A 274 -21.36 6.41 32.72
N ARG A 275 -21.86 7.30 33.58
CA ARG A 275 -21.03 8.03 34.53
C ARG A 275 -20.49 7.05 35.56
N SER A 276 -19.23 6.64 35.41
CA SER A 276 -18.47 6.03 36.50
C SER A 276 -18.24 7.08 37.59
N SER A 277 -18.66 6.76 38.81
CA SER A 277 -18.16 7.38 40.04
C SER A 277 -16.80 6.79 40.43
#